data_AF-A0A2E0FFU3-F1
#
_entry.id   AF-A0A2E0FFU3-F1
#
_cell.length_a   1.000
_cell.length_b   1.000
_cell.length_c   1.000
_cell.angle_alpha   90.00
_cell.angle_beta   90.00
_cell.angle_gamma   90.00
#
_symmetry.space_group_name_H-M   'P 1'
#
loop_
_entity.id
_entity.type
_entity.pdbx_description
1 polymer ?
#
loop_
_entity_poly.entity_id
_entity_poly.type
_entity_poly.pdbx_seq_one_letter_code
_entity_poly.pdbx_strand_id
1 'polypeptide(L)'
;MAEETQSNQYSHIDTFEQIDTIKFNEQIQSLEGSAIIELFEIDTAKYGGQIYRFHAGKVIQGDIVFNSETYQAYSVEVEDFEIKGDGSLPRPKMVLANTDGFISSIINGKDDFVGLKVKRIRTFLKYLDETNFVDNINPYGTPDETVKFPDEKYFINKKILEDKNVIEFELVSELELETVKLPARTVYANYCPWIYRGNGCHYGNKDVHPKSTWLLPTDGNILGQPVADADNNKFLGEVYGFSTDGNATWQGNLSSPFANSGSYDRTGIYASGDYVTIQSTESDEVKLYFVAKPTGKMATEFEGTALTFFNVSGKDPRYDTDNWVQDQCSKNLSGCLLRFANTNKGLPYGGFPGVERFPYG
;
A
#
# COMPACT_ATOMS: atom_id res chain seq x y z
N MET A 1 -70.33 -51.35 73.48
CA MET A 1 -70.59 -50.04 72.84
C MET A 1 -69.53 -49.11 73.37
N ALA A 2 -68.29 -49.22 72.87
CA ALA A 2 -67.78 -48.75 71.58
C ALA A 2 -67.63 -47.23 71.59
N GLU A 3 -66.39 -46.76 71.65
CA GLU A 3 -65.92 -45.63 70.84
C GLU A 3 -64.38 -45.68 70.76
N GLU A 4 -63.90 -45.65 69.53
CA GLU A 4 -62.53 -45.92 69.09
C GLU A 4 -61.61 -44.72 69.32
N THR A 5 -60.40 -44.99 69.82
CA THR A 5 -59.31 -44.02 69.89
C THR A 5 -58.67 -43.93 68.50
N GLN A 6 -58.98 -42.87 67.74
CA GLN A 6 -58.26 -42.55 66.49
C GLN A 6 -57.02 -41.71 66.78
N SER A 7 -55.86 -42.29 66.46
CA SER A 7 -54.58 -41.60 66.32
C SER A 7 -54.58 -40.73 65.07
N ASN A 8 -54.45 -39.40 65.22
CA ASN A 8 -54.12 -38.52 64.11
C ASN A 8 -52.64 -38.09 64.23
N GLN A 9 -51.76 -38.88 63.62
CA GLN A 9 -50.44 -38.44 63.18
C GLN A 9 -50.57 -38.01 61.72
N TYR A 10 -50.49 -36.72 61.40
CA TYR A 10 -49.99 -36.24 60.10
C TYR A 10 -49.65 -34.74 60.22
N SER A 11 -48.39 -34.44 60.54
CA SER A 11 -47.79 -33.13 60.26
C SER A 11 -47.02 -33.26 58.95
N HIS A 12 -47.72 -33.19 57.82
CA HIS A 12 -47.07 -32.99 56.53
C HIS A 12 -46.66 -31.53 56.45
N ILE A 13 -45.37 -31.27 56.72
CA ILE A 13 -44.74 -30.00 56.36
C ILE A 13 -44.34 -30.17 54.90
N ASP A 14 -45.14 -29.62 53.98
CA ASP A 14 -44.70 -29.45 52.60
C ASP A 14 -43.61 -28.36 52.60
N THR A 15 -42.36 -28.80 52.66
CA THR A 15 -41.22 -27.93 52.36
C THR A 15 -41.27 -27.63 50.88
N PHE A 16 -41.85 -26.49 50.51
CA PHE A 16 -41.66 -25.91 49.18
C PHE A 16 -40.17 -25.66 48.99
N GLU A 17 -39.58 -26.32 47.99
CA GLU A 17 -38.19 -26.12 47.61
C GLU A 17 -38.02 -24.66 47.19
N GLN A 18 -37.28 -23.89 47.98
CA GLN A 18 -37.08 -22.47 47.76
C GLN A 18 -36.11 -22.31 46.57
N ILE A 19 -36.66 -22.05 45.37
CA ILE A 19 -35.84 -21.81 44.18
C ILE A 19 -35.06 -20.51 44.39
N ASP A 20 -33.74 -20.64 44.53
CA ASP A 20 -32.81 -19.52 44.67
C ASP A 20 -32.65 -18.83 43.31
N THR A 21 -33.62 -17.99 42.98
CA THR A 21 -33.68 -17.21 41.73
C THR A 21 -32.50 -16.28 41.58
N ILE A 22 -31.82 -15.88 42.66
CA ILE A 22 -30.63 -15.04 42.61
C ILE A 22 -29.47 -15.82 42.00
N LYS A 23 -29.16 -17.01 42.52
CA LYS A 23 -28.09 -17.87 41.97
C LYS A 23 -28.39 -18.35 40.54
N PHE A 24 -29.67 -18.60 40.24
CA PHE A 24 -30.09 -18.95 38.89
C PHE A 24 -29.89 -17.79 37.91
N ASN A 25 -30.28 -16.57 38.29
CA ASN A 25 -30.08 -15.37 37.48
C ASN A 25 -28.59 -15.01 37.34
N GLU A 26 -27.77 -15.19 38.38
CA GLU A 26 -26.31 -15.03 38.32
C GLU A 26 -25.68 -16.00 37.30
N GLN A 27 -26.14 -17.25 37.26
CA GLN A 27 -25.67 -18.23 36.26
C GLN A 27 -26.12 -17.88 34.84
N ILE A 28 -27.35 -17.42 34.65
CA ILE A 28 -27.84 -16.92 33.35
C ILE A 28 -26.97 -15.75 32.87
N GLN A 29 -26.71 -14.77 33.73
CA GLN A 29 -25.86 -13.62 33.39
C GLN A 29 -24.42 -14.06 33.06
N SER A 30 -23.87 -15.04 33.79
CA SER A 30 -22.52 -15.54 33.48
C SER A 30 -22.39 -16.21 32.10
N LEU A 31 -23.49 -16.80 31.59
CA LEU A 31 -23.57 -17.39 30.25
C LEU A 31 -23.66 -16.32 29.15
N GLU A 32 -24.33 -15.20 29.42
CA GLU A 32 -24.49 -14.08 28.47
C GLU A 32 -23.15 -13.43 28.11
N GLY A 33 -22.19 -13.37 29.03
CA GLY A 33 -20.87 -12.78 28.77
C GLY A 33 -20.07 -13.46 27.64
N SER A 34 -20.42 -14.70 27.29
CA SER A 34 -19.81 -15.47 26.18
C SER A 34 -20.59 -15.35 24.86
N ALA A 35 -21.64 -14.52 24.80
CA ALA A 35 -22.33 -14.22 23.55
C ALA A 35 -21.37 -13.54 22.56
N ILE A 36 -21.41 -13.96 21.30
CA ILE A 36 -20.60 -13.37 20.24
C ILE A 36 -21.32 -12.13 19.71
N ILE A 37 -20.60 -11.01 19.71
CA ILE A 37 -21.01 -9.74 19.12
C ILE A 37 -20.38 -9.63 17.73
N GLU A 38 -21.20 -9.31 16.74
CA GLU A 38 -20.79 -9.12 15.36
C GLU A 38 -20.91 -7.65 14.99
N LEU A 39 -19.80 -7.05 14.60
CA LEU A 39 -19.69 -5.66 14.21
C LEU A 39 -19.20 -5.56 12.77
N PHE A 40 -19.72 -4.60 12.02
CA PHE A 40 -19.38 -4.40 10.62
C PHE A 40 -18.88 -2.98 10.37
N GLU A 41 -17.87 -2.88 9.53
CA GLU A 41 -17.34 -1.62 9.03
C GLU A 41 -17.35 -1.64 7.50
N ILE A 42 -17.90 -0.59 6.87
CA ILE A 42 -17.78 -0.34 5.42
C ILE A 42 -16.97 0.93 5.22
N ASP A 43 -15.81 0.80 4.57
CA ASP A 43 -14.91 1.91 4.30
C ASP A 43 -15.29 2.59 2.96
N THR A 44 -15.75 3.84 3.03
CA THR A 44 -16.13 4.64 1.85
C THR A 44 -15.11 5.73 1.49
N ALA A 45 -13.88 5.64 2.02
CA ALA A 45 -12.80 6.62 1.76
C ALA A 45 -12.50 6.81 0.26
N LYS A 46 -12.68 5.77 -0.57
CA LYS A 46 -12.57 5.84 -2.05
C LYS A 46 -13.44 6.95 -2.66
N TYR A 47 -14.57 7.27 -2.03
CA TYR A 47 -15.51 8.29 -2.46
C TYR A 47 -15.50 9.54 -1.57
N GLY A 48 -14.46 9.70 -0.73
CA GLY A 48 -14.35 10.82 0.22
C GLY A 48 -15.34 10.79 1.38
N GLY A 49 -15.96 9.63 1.67
CA GLY A 49 -16.92 9.46 2.77
C GLY A 49 -16.28 8.94 4.06
N GLN A 50 -17.09 8.80 5.11
CA GLN A 50 -16.69 8.18 6.38
C GLN A 50 -16.76 6.64 6.37
N ILE A 51 -16.28 6.02 7.45
CA ILE A 51 -16.50 4.60 7.72
C ILE A 51 -17.90 4.45 8.31
N TYR A 52 -18.75 3.64 7.68
CA TYR A 52 -20.05 3.26 8.25
C TYR A 52 -19.86 2.08 9.20
N ARG A 53 -20.32 2.24 10.44
CA ARG A 53 -20.18 1.25 11.51
C ARG A 53 -21.53 0.83 12.03
N PHE A 54 -21.83 -0.45 11.96
CA PHE A 54 -23.14 -0.98 12.33
C PHE A 54 -23.08 -2.42 12.84
N HIS A 55 -24.15 -2.84 13.51
CA HIS A 55 -24.33 -4.20 14.02
C HIS A 55 -25.81 -4.60 13.97
N ALA A 56 -26.07 -5.91 13.98
CA ALA A 56 -27.41 -6.45 13.74
C ALA A 56 -28.44 -6.24 14.88
N GLY A 57 -28.03 -5.73 16.05
CA GLY A 57 -28.92 -5.53 17.19
C GLY A 57 -29.45 -6.83 17.83
N LYS A 58 -28.81 -7.99 17.56
CA LYS A 58 -29.28 -9.31 18.02
C LYS A 58 -29.07 -9.54 19.52
N VAL A 59 -27.95 -9.07 20.06
CA VAL A 59 -27.56 -9.31 21.46
C VAL A 59 -27.84 -8.09 22.33
N ILE A 60 -27.42 -6.90 21.89
CA ILE A 60 -27.72 -5.62 22.53
C ILE A 60 -28.71 -4.86 21.64
N GLN A 61 -29.80 -4.38 22.24
CA GLN A 61 -30.71 -3.45 21.59
C GLN A 61 -30.17 -2.02 21.77
N GLY A 62 -29.77 -1.38 20.67
CA GLY A 62 -29.17 -0.04 20.68
C GLY A 62 -27.72 -0.03 20.21
N ASP A 63 -27.11 1.14 20.20
CA ASP A 63 -25.74 1.32 19.69
C ASP A 63 -24.72 0.61 20.60
N ILE A 64 -23.70 0.03 20.00
CA ILE A 64 -22.59 -0.63 20.70
C ILE A 64 -21.34 0.23 20.56
N VAL A 65 -20.65 0.49 21.66
CA VAL A 65 -19.33 1.12 21.67
C VAL A 65 -18.27 0.03 21.80
N PHE A 66 -17.34 -0.03 20.85
CA PHE A 66 -16.23 -0.97 20.90
C PHE A 66 -14.96 -0.27 20.43
N ASN A 67 -13.89 -0.36 21.23
CA ASN A 67 -12.64 0.36 20.97
C ASN A 67 -12.90 1.88 20.84
N SER A 68 -13.76 2.42 21.70
CA SER A 68 -14.20 3.83 21.69
C SER A 68 -14.91 4.29 20.40
N GLU A 69 -15.31 3.37 19.52
CA GLU A 69 -16.02 3.66 18.29
C GLU A 69 -17.47 3.18 18.40
N THR A 70 -18.43 4.00 17.98
CA THR A 70 -19.85 3.67 18.05
C THR A 70 -20.29 2.92 16.79
N TYR A 71 -20.91 1.76 16.99
CA TYR A 71 -21.55 0.93 15.99
C TYR A 71 -23.05 1.07 16.15
N GLN A 72 -23.71 1.57 15.11
CA GLN A 72 -25.15 1.81 15.15
C GLN A 72 -25.94 0.51 15.06
N ALA A 73 -27.02 0.39 15.85
CA ALA A 73 -27.96 -0.71 15.66
C ALA A 73 -28.66 -0.55 14.31
N TYR A 74 -28.35 -1.42 13.36
CA TYR A 74 -28.94 -1.40 12.03
C TYR A 74 -29.23 -2.82 11.57
N SER A 75 -30.41 -3.05 11.01
CA SER A 75 -30.80 -4.37 10.55
C SER A 75 -29.90 -4.83 9.40
N VAL A 76 -28.95 -5.68 9.75
CA VAL A 76 -28.06 -6.41 8.84
C VAL A 76 -28.21 -7.90 9.05
N GLU A 77 -28.33 -8.63 7.95
CA GLU A 77 -28.27 -10.07 7.91
C GLU A 77 -27.10 -10.49 7.03
N VAL A 78 -26.35 -11.48 7.52
CA VAL A 78 -25.17 -11.99 6.83
C VAL A 78 -25.21 -13.51 6.78
N GLU A 79 -24.93 -14.06 5.60
CA GLU A 79 -24.90 -15.49 5.34
C GLU A 79 -23.60 -15.86 4.59
N ASP A 80 -23.25 -17.15 4.58
CA ASP A 80 -22.14 -17.71 3.77
C ASP A 80 -20.73 -17.15 4.05
N PHE A 81 -20.47 -16.70 5.30
CA PHE A 81 -19.12 -16.33 5.76
C PHE A 81 -18.19 -17.52 6.04
N GLU A 82 -18.72 -18.75 6.06
CA GLU A 82 -17.97 -19.94 6.46
C GLU A 82 -17.08 -20.46 5.33
N ILE A 83 -15.82 -20.77 5.67
CA ILE A 83 -14.89 -21.43 4.76
C ILE A 83 -15.35 -22.87 4.56
N LYS A 84 -15.75 -23.22 3.34
CA LYS A 84 -16.15 -24.58 2.99
C LYS A 84 -14.94 -25.50 2.92
N GLY A 85 -15.07 -26.73 3.40
CA GLY A 85 -13.99 -27.73 3.39
C GLY A 85 -13.58 -28.24 2.01
N ASP A 86 -14.29 -27.82 0.96
CA ASP A 86 -14.02 -28.15 -0.45
C ASP A 86 -12.97 -27.22 -1.10
N GLY A 87 -12.46 -26.23 -0.36
CA GLY A 87 -11.45 -25.28 -0.84
C GLY A 87 -12.03 -24.15 -1.70
N SER A 88 -13.35 -24.09 -1.89
CA SER A 88 -13.99 -22.93 -2.48
C SER A 88 -13.91 -21.73 -1.54
N LEU A 89 -13.65 -20.54 -2.10
CA LEU A 89 -13.65 -19.32 -1.31
C LEU A 89 -15.10 -18.95 -0.94
N PRO A 90 -15.36 -18.53 0.31
CA PRO A 90 -16.69 -18.11 0.73
C PRO A 90 -17.14 -16.91 -0.10
N ARG A 91 -18.42 -16.89 -0.44
CA ARG A 91 -19.10 -15.79 -1.15
C ARG A 91 -20.25 -15.28 -0.30
N PRO A 92 -19.95 -14.52 0.75
CA PRO A 92 -20.96 -14.14 1.71
C PRO A 92 -22.00 -13.21 1.10
N LYS A 93 -23.22 -13.32 1.60
CA LYS A 93 -24.31 -12.40 1.28
C LYS A 93 -24.53 -11.46 2.44
N MET A 94 -24.64 -10.17 2.16
CA MET A 94 -24.96 -9.15 3.16
C MET A 94 -26.24 -8.45 2.74
N VAL A 95 -27.28 -8.57 3.57
CA VAL A 95 -28.58 -7.92 3.39
C VAL A 95 -28.69 -6.80 4.40
N LEU A 96 -28.93 -5.58 3.92
CA LEU A 96 -29.15 -4.39 4.74
C LEU A 96 -30.58 -3.92 4.58
N ALA A 97 -31.21 -3.49 5.67
CA ALA A 97 -32.48 -2.78 5.57
C ALA A 97 -32.32 -1.48 4.77
N ASN A 98 -33.33 -1.13 4.00
CA ASN A 98 -33.36 0.05 3.13
C ASN A 98 -34.64 0.88 3.39
N THR A 99 -35.01 1.04 4.66
CA THR A 99 -36.17 1.84 5.07
C THR A 99 -36.12 3.23 4.44
N ASP A 100 -37.20 3.62 3.76
CA ASP A 100 -37.34 4.90 3.04
C ASP A 100 -36.24 5.19 1.98
N GLY A 101 -35.56 4.16 1.48
CA GLY A 101 -34.49 4.29 0.48
C GLY A 101 -33.21 4.92 1.04
N PHE A 102 -32.99 4.85 2.35
CA PHE A 102 -31.81 5.44 3.00
C PHE A 102 -30.49 4.91 2.41
N ILE A 103 -30.33 3.59 2.31
CA ILE A 103 -29.10 2.99 1.76
C ILE A 103 -29.01 3.28 0.26
N SER A 104 -30.13 3.21 -0.48
CA SER A 104 -30.18 3.62 -1.89
C SER A 104 -29.63 5.03 -2.11
N SER A 105 -29.97 5.97 -1.22
CA SER A 105 -29.49 7.35 -1.31
C SER A 105 -27.98 7.47 -1.04
N ILE A 106 -27.45 6.62 -0.15
CA ILE A 106 -26.03 6.59 0.21
C ILE A 106 -25.20 6.03 -0.95
N ILE A 107 -25.64 4.94 -1.59
CA ILE A 107 -24.92 4.27 -2.68
C ILE A 107 -25.03 5.03 -4.01
N ASN A 108 -26.04 5.89 -4.16
CA ASN A 108 -26.24 6.67 -5.37
C ASN A 108 -24.99 7.51 -5.72
N GLY A 109 -24.50 7.35 -6.95
CA GLY A 109 -23.29 8.00 -7.44
C GLY A 109 -21.97 7.41 -6.91
N LYS A 110 -21.99 6.26 -6.21
CA LYS A 110 -20.81 5.59 -5.63
C LYS A 110 -20.63 4.16 -6.15
N ASP A 111 -21.05 3.93 -7.39
CA ASP A 111 -20.90 2.66 -8.11
C ASP A 111 -21.44 1.45 -7.32
N ASP A 112 -22.61 1.60 -6.69
CA ASP A 112 -23.23 0.57 -5.84
C ASP A 112 -22.28 -0.02 -4.78
N PHE A 113 -21.29 0.77 -4.33
CA PHE A 113 -20.23 0.35 -3.42
C PHE A 113 -19.34 -0.80 -3.91
N VAL A 114 -19.34 -1.09 -5.21
CA VAL A 114 -18.46 -2.11 -5.80
C VAL A 114 -16.98 -1.80 -5.53
N GLY A 115 -16.27 -2.82 -5.05
CA GLY A 115 -14.86 -2.77 -4.64
C GLY A 115 -14.61 -2.11 -3.29
N LEU A 116 -15.65 -1.68 -2.54
CA LEU A 116 -15.46 -1.21 -1.17
C LEU A 116 -15.22 -2.38 -0.23
N LYS A 117 -14.41 -2.09 0.80
CA LYS A 117 -14.01 -3.07 1.80
C LYS A 117 -15.05 -3.15 2.90
N VAL A 118 -15.47 -4.38 3.19
CA VAL A 118 -16.33 -4.76 4.31
C VAL A 118 -15.50 -5.55 5.30
N LYS A 119 -15.46 -5.07 6.54
CA LYS A 119 -14.74 -5.74 7.63
C LYS A 119 -15.75 -6.22 8.65
N ARG A 120 -15.73 -7.52 8.96
CA ARG A 120 -16.50 -8.13 10.04
C ARG A 120 -15.56 -8.37 11.22
N ILE A 121 -15.94 -7.82 12.37
CA ILE A 121 -15.27 -7.98 13.65
C ILE A 121 -16.18 -8.84 14.51
N ARG A 122 -15.62 -9.87 15.15
CA ARG A 122 -16.33 -10.66 16.14
C ARG A 122 -15.59 -10.61 17.45
N THR A 123 -16.30 -10.34 18.53
CA THR A 123 -15.76 -10.35 19.91
C THR A 123 -16.80 -10.95 20.85
N PHE A 124 -16.43 -11.19 22.11
CA PHE A 124 -17.39 -11.61 23.13
C PHE A 124 -17.97 -10.40 23.86
N LEU A 125 -19.23 -10.50 24.28
CA LEU A 125 -19.95 -9.45 25.02
C LEU A 125 -19.14 -8.89 26.20
N LYS A 126 -18.47 -9.76 26.95
CA LYS A 126 -17.66 -9.39 28.12
C LYS A 126 -16.46 -8.49 27.83
N TYR A 127 -16.02 -8.39 26.58
CA TYR A 127 -14.89 -7.55 26.17
C TYR A 127 -15.32 -6.21 25.57
N LEU A 128 -16.62 -5.92 25.53
CA LEU A 128 -17.13 -4.62 25.13
C LEU A 128 -16.80 -3.53 26.16
N ASP A 129 -16.79 -2.29 25.69
CA ASP A 129 -16.57 -1.10 26.51
C ASP A 129 -17.63 -0.97 27.61
N GLU A 130 -17.23 -0.42 28.76
CA GLU A 130 -18.09 -0.24 29.94
C GLU A 130 -19.35 0.59 29.65
N THR A 131 -19.29 1.50 28.68
CA THR A 131 -20.39 2.39 28.26
C THR A 131 -21.60 1.67 27.68
N ASN A 132 -21.45 0.40 27.29
CA ASN A 132 -22.56 -0.42 26.80
C ASN A 132 -23.48 -0.93 27.90
N PHE A 133 -23.05 -0.80 29.17
CA PHE A 133 -23.71 -1.42 30.30
C PHE A 133 -24.28 -0.38 31.26
N VAL A 134 -25.21 -0.82 32.10
CA VAL A 134 -25.84 0.03 33.12
C VAL A 134 -24.77 0.60 34.05
N ASP A 135 -24.93 1.87 34.43
CA ASP A 135 -24.00 2.64 35.25
C ASP A 135 -22.57 2.78 34.68
N ASN A 136 -22.38 2.48 33.39
CA ASN A 136 -21.06 2.38 32.75
C ASN A 136 -20.15 1.38 33.46
N ILE A 137 -20.69 0.21 33.84
CA ILE A 137 -19.91 -0.86 34.47
C ILE A 137 -20.22 -2.16 33.73
N ASN A 138 -19.20 -2.78 33.14
CA ASN A 138 -19.33 -4.08 32.49
C ASN A 138 -19.44 -5.19 33.56
N PRO A 139 -20.60 -5.87 33.70
CA PRO A 139 -20.80 -6.88 34.73
C PRO A 139 -20.16 -8.23 34.37
N TYR A 140 -19.73 -8.41 33.12
CA TYR A 140 -19.29 -9.70 32.60
C TYR A 140 -17.75 -9.83 32.52
N GLY A 141 -17.01 -8.72 32.56
CA GLY A 141 -15.56 -8.73 32.48
C GLY A 141 -14.93 -7.35 32.33
N THR A 142 -13.63 -7.35 32.05
CA THR A 142 -12.87 -6.14 31.73
C THR A 142 -12.88 -5.93 30.22
N PRO A 143 -13.21 -4.72 29.72
CA PRO A 143 -13.11 -4.39 28.30
C PRO A 143 -11.71 -4.68 27.74
N ASP A 144 -11.64 -5.29 26.56
CA ASP A 144 -10.37 -5.56 25.88
C ASP A 144 -10.59 -5.67 24.36
N GLU A 145 -10.19 -4.64 23.62
CA GLU A 145 -10.31 -4.57 22.16
C GLU A 145 -9.42 -5.58 21.40
N THR A 146 -8.40 -6.13 22.07
CA THR A 146 -7.44 -7.07 21.47
C THR A 146 -7.96 -8.50 21.45
N VAL A 147 -8.91 -8.83 22.34
CA VAL A 147 -9.52 -10.17 22.44
C VAL A 147 -10.70 -10.27 21.47
N LYS A 148 -10.37 -10.48 20.20
CA LYS A 148 -11.33 -10.68 19.12
C LYS A 148 -10.91 -11.81 18.19
N PHE A 149 -11.87 -12.33 17.43
CA PHE A 149 -11.55 -13.23 16.32
C PHE A 149 -10.76 -12.47 15.24
N PRO A 150 -9.98 -13.18 14.39
CA PRO A 150 -9.32 -12.54 13.26
C PRO A 150 -10.29 -11.72 12.42
N ASP A 151 -9.89 -10.50 12.07
CA ASP A 151 -10.71 -9.61 11.26
C ASP A 151 -10.98 -10.24 9.90
N GLU A 152 -12.25 -10.49 9.60
CA GLU A 152 -12.68 -11.04 8.32
C GLU A 152 -12.87 -9.88 7.34
N LYS A 153 -12.10 -9.90 6.25
CA LYS A 153 -12.07 -8.82 5.25
C LYS A 153 -12.61 -9.33 3.94
N TYR A 154 -13.67 -8.69 3.47
CA TYR A 154 -14.31 -8.95 2.20
C TYR A 154 -14.47 -7.66 1.41
N PHE A 155 -14.83 -7.79 0.15
CA PHE A 155 -15.10 -6.68 -0.74
C PHE A 155 -16.45 -6.86 -1.40
N ILE A 156 -17.19 -5.78 -1.58
CA ILE A 156 -18.46 -5.81 -2.32
C ILE A 156 -18.14 -6.08 -3.79
N ASN A 157 -18.56 -7.24 -4.28
CA ASN A 157 -18.38 -7.62 -5.68
C ASN A 157 -19.45 -6.97 -6.55
N LYS A 158 -20.71 -7.10 -6.14
CA LYS A 158 -21.86 -6.54 -6.85
C LYS A 158 -23.08 -6.44 -5.92
N LYS A 159 -23.98 -5.53 -6.27
CA LYS A 159 -25.35 -5.49 -5.74
C LYS A 159 -26.19 -6.56 -6.44
N ILE A 160 -26.82 -7.44 -5.65
CA ILE A 160 -27.67 -8.53 -6.14
C ILE A 160 -29.11 -8.06 -6.28
N LEU A 161 -29.60 -7.36 -5.27
CA LEU A 161 -30.99 -6.92 -5.16
C LEU A 161 -31.04 -5.53 -4.53
N GLU A 162 -31.99 -4.72 -5.00
CA GLU A 162 -32.40 -3.49 -4.35
C GLU A 162 -33.92 -3.36 -4.46
N ASP A 163 -34.57 -3.26 -3.30
CA ASP A 163 -35.98 -2.90 -3.20
C ASP A 163 -36.18 -1.81 -2.13
N LYS A 164 -37.45 -1.46 -1.85
CA LYS A 164 -37.81 -0.39 -0.90
C LYS A 164 -37.53 -0.74 0.56
N ASN A 165 -37.25 -1.99 0.88
CA ASN A 165 -37.11 -2.50 2.23
C ASN A 165 -35.72 -3.09 2.49
N VAL A 166 -35.04 -3.62 1.47
CA VAL A 166 -33.74 -4.28 1.58
C VAL A 166 -32.82 -4.02 0.37
N ILE A 167 -31.52 -4.09 0.63
CA ILE A 167 -30.46 -4.17 -0.38
C ILE A 167 -29.58 -5.38 -0.05
N GLU A 168 -29.30 -6.20 -1.07
CA GLU A 168 -28.44 -7.37 -0.95
C GLU A 168 -27.14 -7.17 -1.74
N PHE A 169 -26.01 -7.39 -1.08
CA PHE A 169 -24.68 -7.40 -1.67
C PHE A 169 -24.07 -8.80 -1.67
N GLU A 170 -23.42 -9.15 -2.77
CA GLU A 170 -22.50 -10.29 -2.83
C GLU A 170 -21.09 -9.80 -2.47
N LEU A 171 -20.48 -10.47 -1.49
CA LEU A 171 -19.13 -10.19 -1.02
C LEU A 171 -18.16 -11.25 -1.53
N VAL A 172 -16.91 -10.86 -1.79
CA VAL A 172 -15.82 -11.75 -2.22
C VAL A 172 -14.55 -11.50 -1.42
N SER A 173 -13.69 -12.52 -1.36
CA SER A 173 -12.34 -12.38 -0.81
C SER A 173 -11.48 -11.48 -1.70
N GLU A 174 -10.44 -10.88 -1.11
CA GLU A 174 -9.44 -10.08 -1.82
C GLU A 174 -8.82 -10.81 -3.01
N LEU A 175 -8.74 -12.14 -2.94
CA LEU A 175 -8.18 -13.00 -3.99
C LEU A 175 -9.06 -13.13 -5.23
N GLU A 176 -10.37 -12.86 -5.10
CA GLU A 176 -11.35 -12.97 -6.20
C GLU A 176 -11.72 -11.61 -6.80
N LEU A 177 -11.22 -10.50 -6.26
CA LEU A 177 -11.40 -9.19 -6.87
C LEU A 177 -10.77 -9.18 -8.26
N GLU A 178 -11.62 -9.14 -9.30
CA GLU A 178 -11.21 -9.05 -10.71
C GLU A 178 -10.38 -7.79 -11.04
N THR A 179 -10.21 -6.87 -10.08
CA THR A 179 -9.48 -5.61 -10.25
C THR A 179 -7.97 -5.75 -10.09
N VAL A 180 -7.44 -6.86 -9.55
CA VAL A 180 -5.98 -7.02 -9.38
C VAL A 180 -5.43 -8.06 -10.37
N LYS A 181 -4.86 -7.56 -11.47
CA LYS A 181 -4.05 -8.39 -12.37
C LYS A 181 -2.75 -8.78 -11.69
N LEU A 182 -2.64 -10.04 -11.28
CA LEU A 182 -1.37 -10.67 -10.97
C LEU A 182 -0.82 -11.34 -12.25
N PRO A 183 0.48 -11.18 -12.56
CA PRO A 183 1.52 -10.53 -11.77
C PRO A 183 1.50 -9.00 -11.87
N ALA A 184 1.82 -8.31 -10.76
CA ALA A 184 1.90 -6.84 -10.68
C ALA A 184 2.99 -6.20 -11.60
N ARG A 185 3.77 -7.02 -12.30
CA ARG A 185 4.83 -6.60 -13.22
C ARG A 185 4.89 -7.53 -14.43
N THR A 186 4.79 -6.97 -15.63
CA THR A 186 5.09 -7.68 -16.88
C THR A 186 6.61 -7.79 -17.06
N VAL A 187 7.11 -9.01 -17.28
CA VAL A 187 8.53 -9.28 -17.55
C VAL A 187 8.71 -9.51 -19.04
N TYR A 188 9.62 -8.75 -19.66
CA TYR A 188 9.98 -8.90 -21.07
C TYR A 188 11.32 -9.63 -21.20
N ALA A 189 11.57 -10.25 -22.35
CA ALA A 189 12.80 -11.00 -22.60
C ALA A 189 14.03 -10.07 -22.72
N ASN A 190 13.90 -9.06 -23.58
CA ASN A 190 14.96 -8.16 -24.02
C ASN A 190 14.83 -6.72 -23.48
N TYR A 191 13.82 -6.46 -22.64
CA TYR A 191 13.53 -5.13 -22.10
C TYR A 191 13.36 -5.14 -20.58
N CYS A 192 14.00 -4.18 -19.92
CA CYS A 192 13.92 -3.95 -18.48
C CYS A 192 12.77 -2.99 -18.18
N PRO A 193 11.73 -3.42 -17.43
CA PRO A 193 10.59 -2.57 -17.10
C PRO A 193 10.92 -1.54 -16.00
N TRP A 194 12.08 -1.62 -15.36
CA TRP A 194 12.43 -0.72 -14.27
C TRP A 194 12.56 0.72 -14.71
N ILE A 195 12.02 1.64 -13.90
CA ILE A 195 12.34 3.06 -14.00
C ILE A 195 13.84 3.22 -13.72
N TYR A 196 14.54 3.92 -14.61
CA TYR A 196 15.98 4.13 -14.49
C TYR A 196 16.27 4.97 -13.24
N ARG A 197 17.24 4.56 -12.41
CA ARG A 197 17.54 5.16 -11.09
C ARG A 197 16.40 5.09 -10.06
N GLY A 198 15.30 4.40 -10.36
CA GLY A 198 14.18 4.17 -9.45
C GLY A 198 14.31 2.91 -8.60
N ASN A 199 13.24 2.58 -7.87
CA ASN A 199 13.19 1.51 -6.86
C ASN A 199 13.45 0.08 -7.35
N GLY A 200 13.46 -0.19 -8.66
CA GLY A 200 13.86 -1.49 -9.20
C GLY A 200 15.28 -1.51 -9.78
N CYS A 201 15.71 -0.39 -10.36
CA CYS A 201 17.02 -0.26 -10.99
C CYS A 201 18.12 0.00 -9.97
N HIS A 202 17.85 0.81 -8.94
CA HIS A 202 18.79 1.22 -7.89
C HIS A 202 20.09 1.87 -8.36
N TYR A 203 20.20 2.28 -9.62
CA TYR A 203 21.40 2.97 -10.08
C TYR A 203 21.54 4.32 -9.35
N GLY A 204 22.68 4.52 -8.68
CA GLY A 204 22.91 5.69 -7.83
C GLY A 204 22.27 5.63 -6.43
N ASN A 205 21.61 4.52 -6.06
CA ASN A 205 21.11 4.32 -4.70
C ASN A 205 22.24 3.81 -3.79
N LYS A 206 22.69 4.67 -2.87
CA LYS A 206 23.79 4.39 -1.93
C LYS A 206 23.46 3.34 -0.87
N ASP A 207 22.19 3.11 -0.57
CA ASP A 207 21.76 2.16 0.47
C ASP A 207 21.77 0.73 -0.09
N VAL A 208 21.37 0.58 -1.36
CA VAL A 208 21.34 -0.73 -2.05
C VAL A 208 22.69 -1.07 -2.69
N HIS A 209 23.37 -0.08 -3.26
CA HIS A 209 24.70 -0.24 -3.85
C HIS A 209 25.72 0.67 -3.18
N PRO A 210 26.08 0.46 -1.89
CA PRO A 210 27.13 1.25 -1.24
C PRO A 210 28.48 1.08 -1.96
N LYS A 211 29.45 1.97 -1.71
CA LYS A 211 30.79 1.94 -2.32
C LYS A 211 31.47 0.55 -2.21
N SER A 212 31.26 -0.15 -1.11
CA SER A 212 31.77 -1.51 -0.86
C SER A 212 31.22 -2.59 -1.79
N THR A 213 30.13 -2.31 -2.51
CA THR A 213 29.52 -3.22 -3.50
C THR A 213 30.31 -3.28 -4.80
N TRP A 214 31.19 -2.31 -5.05
CA TRP A 214 31.95 -2.17 -6.29
C TRP A 214 33.32 -2.84 -6.13
N LEU A 215 33.66 -3.71 -7.09
CA LEU A 215 34.85 -4.56 -7.07
C LEU A 215 36.16 -3.82 -7.38
N LEU A 216 36.09 -2.56 -7.79
CA LEU A 216 37.24 -1.68 -8.00
C LEU A 216 37.16 -0.50 -7.01
N PRO A 217 38.29 0.02 -6.49
CA PRO A 217 38.31 1.24 -5.71
C PRO A 217 37.87 2.37 -6.63
N THR A 218 36.58 2.59 -6.63
CA THR A 218 35.95 3.57 -7.48
C THR A 218 36.08 4.85 -6.64
N ASP A 219 37.11 5.64 -6.95
CA ASP A 219 37.56 6.81 -6.21
C ASP A 219 36.41 7.74 -5.83
N GLY A 220 36.10 7.80 -4.54
CA GLY A 220 35.35 8.87 -3.86
C GLY A 220 33.93 9.26 -4.29
N ASN A 221 33.53 9.11 -5.55
CA ASN A 221 32.42 9.86 -6.18
C ASN A 221 31.50 9.02 -7.08
N ILE A 222 31.67 7.70 -7.17
CA ILE A 222 31.32 6.97 -8.41
C ILE A 222 29.96 6.26 -8.37
N LEU A 223 29.09 6.67 -7.44
CA LEU A 223 27.73 6.15 -7.31
C LEU A 223 26.73 7.04 -8.04
N GLY A 224 26.14 6.51 -9.11
CA GLY A 224 25.12 7.21 -9.88
C GLY A 224 25.65 8.31 -10.79
N GLN A 225 26.92 8.22 -11.21
CA GLN A 225 27.45 9.13 -12.22
C GLN A 225 26.76 8.91 -13.58
N PRO A 226 26.71 9.92 -14.44
CA PRO A 226 26.31 9.74 -15.83
C PRO A 226 27.23 8.72 -16.53
N VAL A 227 26.66 7.81 -17.34
CA VAL A 227 27.46 6.74 -18.00
C VAL A 227 27.31 6.76 -19.52
N ALA A 228 26.07 6.78 -20.00
CA ALA A 228 25.77 6.60 -21.42
C ALA A 228 24.37 7.12 -21.76
N ASP A 229 24.16 7.39 -23.03
CA ASP A 229 22.84 7.72 -23.60
C ASP A 229 21.95 6.48 -23.81
N ALA A 230 20.78 6.69 -24.39
CA ALA A 230 19.77 5.67 -24.68
C ALA A 230 20.27 4.58 -25.65
N ASP A 231 21.29 4.87 -26.46
CA ASP A 231 21.84 3.97 -27.47
C ASP A 231 23.10 3.24 -26.98
N ASN A 232 23.41 3.33 -25.68
CA ASN A 232 24.61 2.79 -25.05
C ASN A 232 25.92 3.48 -25.48
N ASN A 233 25.87 4.66 -26.10
CA ASN A 233 27.08 5.43 -26.36
C ASN A 233 27.61 5.97 -25.04
N LYS A 234 28.80 5.51 -24.65
CA LYS A 234 29.46 5.94 -23.41
C LYS A 234 29.84 7.41 -23.50
N PHE A 235 29.66 8.13 -22.40
CA PHE A 235 30.15 9.51 -22.30
C PHE A 235 31.67 9.54 -22.29
N LEU A 236 32.31 8.67 -21.52
CA LEU A 236 33.74 8.42 -21.64
C LEU A 236 34.02 7.54 -22.86
N GLY A 237 34.32 8.19 -23.97
CA GLY A 237 34.54 7.57 -25.28
C GLY A 237 34.58 8.58 -26.42
N GLU A 238 34.76 8.09 -27.64
CA GLU A 238 34.96 8.93 -28.83
C GLU A 238 33.71 9.74 -29.23
N VAL A 239 32.51 9.26 -28.91
CA VAL A 239 31.25 9.84 -29.38
C VAL A 239 31.00 11.24 -28.81
N TYR A 240 31.21 11.40 -27.50
CA TYR A 240 30.92 12.65 -26.80
C TYR A 240 32.18 13.39 -26.35
N GLY A 241 33.36 12.79 -26.48
CA GLY A 241 34.64 13.45 -26.22
C GLY A 241 34.91 13.76 -24.75
N PHE A 242 34.18 13.18 -23.79
CA PHE A 242 34.51 13.35 -22.39
C PHE A 242 35.78 12.57 -22.05
N SER A 243 36.71 13.22 -21.34
CA SER A 243 37.97 12.63 -20.91
C SER A 243 38.23 12.91 -19.43
N THR A 244 38.87 11.96 -18.75
CA THR A 244 39.37 12.07 -17.38
C THR A 244 40.47 13.11 -17.24
N ASP A 245 41.17 13.41 -18.33
CA ASP A 245 42.40 14.22 -18.31
C ASP A 245 42.14 15.67 -18.77
N GLY A 246 41.07 15.90 -19.53
CA GLY A 246 40.80 17.18 -20.23
C GLY A 246 39.61 18.00 -19.72
N ASN A 247 38.62 17.36 -19.07
CA ASN A 247 37.45 18.05 -18.51
C ASN A 247 37.53 18.25 -16.98
N ALA A 248 38.49 17.61 -16.31
CA ALA A 248 38.63 17.58 -14.85
C ALA A 248 39.36 18.82 -14.26
N THR A 249 39.80 19.77 -15.08
CA THR A 249 40.82 20.75 -14.67
C THR A 249 40.37 21.81 -13.67
N TRP A 250 39.08 21.94 -13.35
CA TRP A 250 38.60 22.86 -12.29
C TRP A 250 38.23 22.18 -10.96
N GLN A 251 37.98 20.87 -10.93
CA GLN A 251 37.44 20.24 -9.71
C GLN A 251 38.49 19.95 -8.65
N GLY A 252 39.77 20.24 -8.90
CA GLY A 252 40.87 20.07 -7.95
C GLY A 252 41.06 18.63 -7.42
N ASN A 253 40.25 17.67 -7.88
CA ASN A 253 40.19 16.31 -7.39
C ASN A 253 39.85 15.36 -8.55
N LEU A 254 40.82 14.52 -8.91
CA LEU A 254 40.91 13.75 -10.17
C LEU A 254 40.07 12.46 -10.19
N SER A 255 39.07 12.32 -9.34
CA SER A 255 38.38 11.05 -9.14
C SER A 255 37.23 10.79 -10.13
N SER A 256 36.74 11.83 -10.83
CA SER A 256 35.74 11.68 -11.90
C SER A 256 35.67 12.91 -12.81
N PRO A 257 35.42 12.73 -14.12
CA PRO A 257 35.16 13.83 -15.06
C PRO A 257 33.75 14.41 -14.98
N PHE A 258 32.88 13.90 -14.09
CA PHE A 258 31.49 14.34 -13.95
C PHE A 258 31.19 14.90 -12.56
N ALA A 259 30.71 16.14 -12.46
CA ALA A 259 30.23 16.74 -11.21
C ALA A 259 28.72 16.93 -11.19
N ASN A 260 28.14 16.69 -10.02
CA ASN A 260 26.73 16.99 -9.78
C ASN A 260 26.56 18.48 -9.51
N SER A 261 25.92 19.19 -10.43
CA SER A 261 25.60 20.63 -10.29
C SER A 261 24.15 20.85 -9.82
N GLY A 262 23.49 19.81 -9.32
CA GLY A 262 22.17 19.90 -8.68
C GLY A 262 21.01 19.95 -9.66
N SER A 263 19.99 20.75 -9.36
CA SER A 263 18.87 20.99 -10.28
C SER A 263 19.26 22.03 -11.32
N TYR A 264 18.80 21.87 -12.56
CA TYR A 264 19.04 22.85 -13.60
C TYR A 264 18.42 24.20 -13.25
N ASP A 265 19.20 25.27 -13.40
CA ASP A 265 18.83 26.67 -13.27
C ASP A 265 19.15 27.36 -14.59
N ARG A 266 18.17 28.08 -15.13
CA ARG A 266 18.30 28.80 -16.39
C ARG A 266 19.37 29.89 -16.35
N THR A 267 19.64 30.45 -15.18
CA THR A 267 20.69 31.46 -14.96
C THR A 267 22.04 30.84 -14.59
N GLY A 268 22.08 29.52 -14.41
CA GLY A 268 23.29 28.77 -14.12
C GLY A 268 24.30 28.80 -15.26
N ILE A 269 25.57 28.62 -14.90
CA ILE A 269 26.70 28.43 -15.80
C ILE A 269 27.25 27.05 -15.48
N TYR A 270 27.24 26.15 -16.46
CA TYR A 270 27.65 24.76 -16.30
C TYR A 270 28.87 24.47 -17.16
N ALA A 271 29.92 23.94 -16.55
CA ALA A 271 31.13 23.55 -17.27
C ALA A 271 30.95 22.19 -17.97
N SER A 272 31.78 21.90 -18.98
CA SER A 272 31.87 20.56 -19.54
C SER A 272 32.05 19.48 -18.46
N GLY A 273 31.19 18.47 -18.47
CA GLY A 273 31.17 17.39 -17.46
C GLY A 273 30.25 17.65 -16.27
N ASP A 274 29.78 18.88 -16.08
CA ASP A 274 28.72 19.14 -15.10
C ASP A 274 27.44 18.45 -15.54
N TYR A 275 26.77 17.81 -14.58
CA TYR A 275 25.47 17.23 -14.80
C TYR A 275 24.43 17.79 -13.86
N VAL A 276 23.24 18.00 -14.42
CA VAL A 276 22.10 18.61 -13.76
C VAL A 276 20.91 17.66 -13.80
N THR A 277 19.96 17.90 -12.90
CA THR A 277 18.69 17.19 -12.84
C THR A 277 17.53 18.09 -13.25
N ILE A 278 16.58 17.52 -13.98
CA ILE A 278 15.32 18.15 -14.36
C ILE A 278 14.19 17.20 -14.00
N GLN A 279 13.14 17.70 -13.35
CA GLN A 279 11.95 16.91 -13.06
C GLN A 279 11.23 16.53 -14.37
N SER A 280 10.84 15.26 -14.52
CA SER A 280 10.04 14.84 -15.66
C SER A 280 8.67 15.52 -15.65
N THR A 281 8.19 15.92 -16.82
CA THR A 281 6.82 16.44 -16.98
C THR A 281 5.76 15.34 -16.97
N GLU A 282 6.17 14.08 -17.11
CA GLU A 282 5.28 12.92 -17.19
C GLU A 282 5.07 12.24 -15.83
N SER A 283 5.96 12.49 -14.87
CA SER A 283 5.91 11.87 -13.54
C SER A 283 6.74 12.65 -12.52
N ASP A 284 6.14 12.91 -11.35
CA ASP A 284 6.81 13.51 -10.21
C ASP A 284 7.86 12.58 -9.56
N GLU A 285 7.83 11.29 -9.90
CA GLU A 285 8.76 10.29 -9.39
C GLU A 285 10.05 10.18 -10.24
N VAL A 286 10.07 10.76 -11.44
CA VAL A 286 11.16 10.58 -12.41
C VAL A 286 11.97 11.87 -12.58
N LYS A 287 13.27 11.77 -12.30
CA LYS A 287 14.25 12.83 -12.60
C LYS A 287 15.07 12.46 -13.82
N LEU A 288 15.19 13.41 -14.74
CA LEU A 288 16.05 13.33 -15.91
C LEU A 288 17.43 13.91 -15.57
N TYR A 289 18.48 13.33 -16.13
CA TYR A 289 19.87 13.71 -15.87
C TYR A 289 20.51 14.15 -17.17
N PHE A 290 21.08 15.35 -17.22
CA PHE A 290 21.73 15.91 -18.40
C PHE A 290 23.16 16.31 -18.09
N VAL A 291 24.08 16.03 -19.00
CA VAL A 291 25.51 16.34 -18.89
C VAL A 291 25.86 17.40 -19.93
N ALA A 292 26.55 18.45 -19.51
CA ALA A 292 27.07 19.50 -20.38
C ALA A 292 28.25 18.95 -21.21
N LYS A 293 28.15 19.02 -22.53
CA LYS A 293 29.12 18.46 -23.49
C LYS A 293 30.39 19.32 -23.59
N PRO A 294 31.55 18.71 -23.91
CA PRO A 294 32.74 19.44 -24.33
C PRO A 294 32.55 19.96 -25.76
N THR A 295 31.91 21.12 -25.92
CA THR A 295 31.55 21.65 -27.25
C THR A 295 32.70 22.31 -28.01
N GLY A 296 33.87 22.46 -27.38
CA GLY A 296 34.98 23.19 -27.99
C GLY A 296 34.74 24.71 -28.08
N LYS A 297 33.59 25.21 -27.57
CA LYS A 297 33.19 26.61 -27.62
C LYS A 297 33.06 27.19 -26.23
N MET A 298 33.76 28.30 -25.99
CA MET A 298 33.66 29.04 -24.73
C MET A 298 32.27 29.65 -24.64
N ALA A 299 31.55 29.45 -23.53
CA ALA A 299 30.37 30.27 -23.31
C ALA A 299 30.71 31.42 -22.39
N THR A 300 30.51 32.59 -22.98
CA THR A 300 30.25 33.89 -22.35
C THR A 300 31.39 34.53 -21.58
N GLU A 301 31.57 35.82 -21.84
CA GLU A 301 32.28 36.73 -20.96
C GLU A 301 31.41 36.99 -19.73
N PHE A 302 31.95 36.82 -18.53
CA PHE A 302 31.31 37.25 -17.29
C PHE A 302 31.99 38.56 -16.86
N GLU A 303 31.21 39.64 -16.71
CA GLU A 303 31.72 40.97 -16.38
C GLU A 303 32.86 41.46 -17.30
N GLY A 304 32.80 41.16 -18.60
CA GLY A 304 33.81 41.58 -19.58
C GLY A 304 35.11 40.79 -19.55
N THR A 305 35.17 39.71 -18.77
CA THR A 305 36.28 38.75 -18.80
C THR A 305 35.85 37.48 -19.53
N ALA A 306 36.52 37.17 -20.64
CA ALA A 306 36.34 35.90 -21.35
C ALA A 306 36.73 34.74 -20.43
N LEU A 307 35.75 33.91 -20.07
CA LEU A 307 36.02 32.68 -19.32
C LEU A 307 36.73 31.69 -20.23
N THR A 308 37.83 31.12 -19.76
CA THR A 308 38.67 30.24 -20.60
C THR A 308 38.09 28.83 -20.81
N PHE A 309 36.78 28.64 -20.65
CA PHE A 309 36.16 27.32 -20.49
C PHE A 309 34.88 27.12 -21.30
N PHE A 310 34.61 25.86 -21.64
CA PHE A 310 33.37 25.41 -22.27
C PHE A 310 32.24 25.45 -21.25
N ASN A 311 31.48 26.55 -21.26
CA ASN A 311 30.32 26.70 -20.40
C ASN A 311 29.03 26.51 -21.21
N VAL A 312 27.93 26.19 -20.53
CA VAL A 312 26.58 26.15 -21.11
C VAL A 312 25.67 26.95 -20.19
N SER A 313 24.86 27.85 -20.74
CA SER A 313 23.94 28.70 -19.97
C SER A 313 22.66 29.02 -20.75
N GLY A 314 21.58 29.31 -20.03
CA GLY A 314 20.38 29.95 -20.58
C GLY A 314 19.40 29.08 -21.36
N LYS A 315 19.84 27.92 -21.88
CA LYS A 315 19.01 27.00 -22.67
C LYS A 315 18.71 25.70 -21.92
N ASP A 316 17.44 25.30 -21.95
CA ASP A 316 16.94 24.10 -21.29
C ASP A 316 17.56 22.84 -21.90
N PRO A 317 18.22 21.98 -21.10
CA PRO A 317 18.89 20.76 -21.56
C PRO A 317 18.02 19.80 -22.37
N ARG A 318 16.69 19.83 -22.17
CA ARG A 318 15.75 18.96 -22.91
C ARG A 318 15.67 19.29 -24.40
N TYR A 319 15.98 20.53 -24.77
CA TYR A 319 15.86 21.02 -26.15
C TYR A 319 17.20 21.42 -26.77
N ASP A 320 18.26 21.53 -25.96
CA ASP A 320 19.59 21.96 -26.40
C ASP A 320 20.55 20.77 -26.54
N THR A 321 20.29 19.94 -27.54
CA THR A 321 21.08 18.72 -27.82
C THR A 321 22.50 19.01 -28.29
N ASP A 322 22.81 20.24 -28.71
CA ASP A 322 24.17 20.61 -29.13
C ASP A 322 25.10 20.74 -27.92
N ASN A 323 24.58 21.26 -26.81
CA ASN A 323 25.36 21.52 -25.60
C ASN A 323 25.10 20.49 -24.48
N TRP A 324 24.00 19.74 -24.54
CA TRP A 324 23.63 18.76 -23.52
C TRP A 324 23.45 17.35 -24.09
N VAL A 325 23.76 16.34 -23.28
CA VAL A 325 23.39 14.94 -23.51
C VAL A 325 22.67 14.38 -22.30
N GLN A 326 21.63 13.57 -22.51
CA GLN A 326 20.90 12.93 -21.43
C GLN A 326 21.55 11.60 -21.00
N ASP A 327 21.79 11.40 -19.71
CA ASP A 327 22.10 10.08 -19.15
C ASP A 327 20.83 9.23 -19.12
N GLN A 328 20.79 8.20 -19.95
CA GLN A 328 19.61 7.38 -20.13
C GLN A 328 19.99 5.90 -20.20
N CYS A 329 19.16 5.05 -19.58
CA CYS A 329 19.31 3.61 -19.71
C CYS A 329 18.60 3.13 -20.99
N SER A 330 19.32 2.38 -21.82
CA SER A 330 18.80 1.71 -23.02
C SER A 330 17.80 0.58 -22.74
N LYS A 331 17.56 0.27 -21.46
CA LYS A 331 16.65 -0.78 -20.97
C LYS A 331 16.99 -2.22 -21.39
N ASN A 332 18.09 -2.45 -22.10
CA ASN A 332 18.58 -3.79 -22.41
C ASN A 332 19.68 -4.23 -21.43
N LEU A 333 20.06 -5.51 -21.51
CA LEU A 333 21.08 -6.10 -20.64
C LEU A 333 22.42 -5.37 -20.78
N SER A 334 22.80 -4.96 -21.99
CA SER A 334 24.02 -4.19 -22.27
C SER A 334 24.04 -2.85 -21.52
N GLY A 335 22.94 -2.12 -21.50
CA GLY A 335 22.82 -0.87 -20.74
C GLY A 335 22.90 -1.06 -19.24
N CYS A 336 22.41 -2.19 -18.73
CA CYS A 336 22.56 -2.58 -17.32
C CYS A 336 24.01 -2.91 -17.00
N LEU A 337 24.70 -3.67 -17.88
CA LEU A 337 26.13 -3.98 -17.75
C LEU A 337 26.99 -2.72 -17.71
N LEU A 338 26.74 -1.73 -18.56
CA LEU A 338 27.48 -0.46 -18.55
C LEU A 338 27.49 0.22 -17.18
N ARG A 339 26.43 0.02 -16.40
CA ARG A 339 26.21 0.68 -15.11
C ARG A 339 26.59 -0.18 -13.93
N PHE A 340 26.48 -1.51 -14.03
CA PHE A 340 26.61 -2.44 -12.91
C PHE A 340 27.68 -3.53 -13.10
N ALA A 341 28.42 -3.56 -14.21
CA ALA A 341 29.38 -4.63 -14.53
C ALA A 341 30.40 -4.93 -13.42
N ASN A 342 30.77 -3.91 -12.63
CA ASN A 342 31.77 -4.04 -11.57
C ASN A 342 31.15 -4.20 -10.17
N THR A 343 29.90 -4.66 -10.08
CA THR A 343 29.23 -4.90 -8.79
C THR A 343 29.31 -6.37 -8.36
N ASN A 344 29.49 -6.61 -7.06
CA ASN A 344 29.44 -7.95 -6.46
C ASN A 344 28.02 -8.42 -6.11
N LYS A 345 26.98 -7.63 -6.42
CA LYS A 345 25.56 -7.92 -6.15
C LYS A 345 24.81 -8.48 -7.36
N GLY A 346 25.50 -8.68 -8.49
CA GLY A 346 24.87 -9.05 -9.75
C GLY A 346 24.15 -7.87 -10.41
N LEU A 347 23.58 -8.13 -11.59
CA LEU A 347 22.89 -7.11 -12.39
C LEU A 347 21.42 -7.00 -11.97
N PRO A 348 20.91 -5.82 -11.57
CA PRO A 348 19.49 -5.61 -11.26
C PRO A 348 18.65 -5.48 -12.54
N TYR A 349 18.85 -6.38 -13.50
CA TYR A 349 18.10 -6.40 -14.76
C TYR A 349 16.70 -6.95 -14.52
N GLY A 350 15.68 -6.17 -14.87
CA GLY A 350 14.27 -6.52 -14.64
C GLY A 350 13.63 -7.39 -15.71
N GLY A 351 14.32 -7.63 -16.83
CA GLY A 351 13.89 -8.55 -17.88
C GLY A 351 14.36 -9.99 -17.61
N PHE A 352 13.91 -10.92 -18.43
CA PHE A 352 14.30 -12.33 -18.33
C PHE A 352 14.84 -12.82 -19.68
N PRO A 353 16.16 -12.70 -19.94
CA PRO A 353 16.75 -13.07 -21.24
C PRO A 353 16.51 -14.53 -21.63
N GLY A 354 16.29 -15.42 -20.64
CA GLY A 354 16.08 -16.85 -20.86
C GLY A 354 14.74 -17.24 -21.48
N VAL A 355 13.77 -16.32 -21.65
CA VAL A 355 12.50 -16.60 -22.36
C VAL A 355 12.59 -16.33 -23.86
N GLU A 356 13.68 -15.71 -24.33
CA GLU A 356 13.93 -15.61 -25.76
C GLU A 356 14.30 -17.02 -26.26
N ARG A 357 13.54 -17.56 -27.22
CA ARG A 357 13.90 -18.85 -27.83
C ARG A 357 15.32 -18.71 -28.36
N PHE A 358 16.24 -19.58 -27.90
CA PHE A 358 17.55 -19.73 -28.53
C PHE A 358 17.31 -19.85 -30.05
N PRO A 359 17.80 -18.91 -30.87
CA PRO A 359 17.70 -19.08 -32.30
C PRO A 359 18.60 -20.26 -32.67
N TYR A 360 17.99 -21.38 -33.06
CA TYR A 360 18.66 -22.39 -33.85
C TYR A 360 18.90 -21.76 -35.23
N GLY A 361 20.00 -21.04 -35.37
CA GLY A 361 20.47 -20.43 -36.62
C GLY A 361 21.84 -20.97 -36.97
#